data_AF-A0A382RRF5-F1
#
_entry.id   AF-A0A382RRF5-F1
#
_cell.length_a   1.000
_cell.length_b   1.000
_cell.length_c   1.000
_cell.angle_alpha   90.00
_cell.angle_beta   90.00
_cell.angle_gamma   90.00
#
_symmetry.space_group_name_H-M   'P 1'
#
loop_
_entity.id
_entity.type
_entity.pdbx_description
1 polymer ?
#
loop_
_entity_poly.entity_id
_entity_poly.type
_entity_poly.pdbx_seq_one_letter_code
_entity_poly.pdbx_strand_id
1 'polypeptide(L)'
;MVKPLTTFFTGAILLCVAYTHAAVLPARIFSDHMVLQRELAVPIWGKSKAGMMVTVQFAGQTAKTKADRKGRWKVWLKPLKTNRTGREL
;
A
#
# COMPACT_ATOMS: atom_id res chain seq x y z
N MET A 1 -15.81 -61.15 -18.80
CA MET A 1 -14.87 -61.25 -17.65
C MET A 1 -13.99 -60.01 -17.69
N VAL A 2 -14.27 -59.06 -16.80
CA VAL A 2 -13.75 -57.69 -16.86
C VAL A 2 -12.40 -57.58 -16.14
N LYS A 3 -11.43 -56.96 -16.80
CA LYS A 3 -10.33 -56.26 -16.12
C LYS A 3 -10.07 -54.95 -16.88
N PRO A 4 -10.61 -53.81 -16.44
CA PRO A 4 -10.15 -52.53 -16.94
C PRO A 4 -8.88 -52.17 -16.17
N LEU A 5 -7.84 -52.00 -16.98
CA LEU A 5 -6.48 -51.62 -16.66
C LEU A 5 -6.44 -50.26 -15.92
N THR A 6 -5.73 -50.27 -14.81
CA THR A 6 -5.27 -49.12 -14.03
C THR A 6 -4.66 -48.05 -14.93
N THR A 7 -5.14 -46.80 -14.86
CA THR A 7 -4.32 -45.62 -15.21
C THR A 7 -4.75 -44.46 -14.32
N PHE A 8 -3.97 -44.26 -13.25
CA PHE A 8 -3.96 -43.07 -12.42
C PHE A 8 -3.65 -41.85 -13.28
N PHE A 9 -4.60 -40.93 -13.48
CA PHE A 9 -4.33 -39.59 -14.00
C PHE A 9 -4.33 -38.60 -12.84
N THR A 10 -3.22 -38.56 -12.12
CA THR A 10 -2.94 -37.56 -11.09
C THR A 10 -2.62 -36.24 -11.77
N GLY A 11 -3.64 -35.46 -12.10
CA GLY A 11 -3.49 -34.09 -12.60
C GLY A 11 -3.27 -33.12 -11.45
N ALA A 12 -2.02 -32.99 -10.97
CA ALA A 12 -1.65 -31.95 -10.02
C ALA A 12 -1.65 -30.58 -10.73
N ILE A 13 -2.77 -29.84 -10.62
CA ILE A 13 -2.82 -28.42 -10.98
C ILE A 13 -1.98 -27.63 -9.96
N LEU A 14 -0.80 -27.19 -10.39
CA LEU A 14 0.04 -26.28 -9.65
C LEU A 14 -0.50 -24.86 -9.86
N LEU A 15 -1.39 -24.40 -8.99
CA LEU A 15 -1.91 -23.04 -9.00
C LEU A 15 -0.81 -22.08 -8.52
N CYS A 16 -0.04 -21.51 -9.44
CA CYS A 16 0.94 -20.48 -9.12
C CYS A 16 0.20 -19.15 -8.84
N VAL A 17 -0.01 -18.83 -7.58
CA VAL A 17 -0.55 -17.52 -7.17
C VAL A 17 0.52 -16.47 -7.41
N ALA A 18 0.37 -15.68 -8.47
CA ALA A 18 1.21 -14.52 -8.71
C ALA A 18 0.84 -13.39 -7.74
N TYR A 19 1.67 -13.18 -6.72
CA TYR A 19 1.56 -12.02 -5.84
C TYR A 19 2.00 -10.77 -6.61
N THR A 20 1.07 -10.01 -7.18
CA THR A 20 1.41 -8.67 -7.69
C THR A 20 1.61 -7.75 -6.49
N HIS A 21 2.85 -7.42 -6.16
CA HIS A 21 3.17 -6.41 -5.15
C HIS A 21 2.77 -5.04 -5.69
N ALA A 22 1.65 -4.48 -5.23
CA ALA A 22 1.24 -3.15 -5.64
C ALA A 22 2.09 -2.11 -4.91
N ALA A 23 3.01 -1.47 -5.63
CA ALA A 23 3.82 -0.40 -5.08
C ALA A 23 2.95 0.83 -4.74
N VAL A 24 3.08 1.33 -3.51
CA VAL A 24 2.56 2.63 -3.10
C VAL A 24 3.68 3.64 -3.33
N LEU A 25 3.40 4.68 -4.11
CA LEU A 25 4.37 5.69 -4.52
C LEU A 25 3.91 7.06 -3.99
N PRO A 26 4.44 7.56 -2.87
CA PRO A 26 4.21 8.93 -2.44
C PRO A 26 4.64 9.94 -3.52
N ALA A 27 4.09 11.17 -3.46
CA ALA A 27 4.57 12.25 -4.30
C ALA A 27 6.06 12.55 -4.02
N ARG A 28 6.81 12.93 -5.05
CA ARG A 28 8.29 13.09 -4.98
C ARG A 28 8.79 14.11 -3.95
N ILE A 29 7.93 15.02 -3.50
CA ILE A 29 8.26 15.97 -2.42
C ILE A 29 8.43 15.29 -1.07
N PHE A 30 7.86 14.09 -0.91
CA PHE A 30 8.04 13.24 0.26
C PHE A 30 9.32 12.44 0.04
N SER A 31 10.44 13.06 0.39
CA SER A 31 11.80 12.52 0.24
C SER A 31 12.57 12.61 1.56
N ASP A 32 13.79 12.10 1.56
CA ASP A 32 14.67 12.17 2.72
C ASP A 32 14.87 13.63 3.18
N HIS A 33 14.98 13.81 4.49
CA HIS A 33 15.20 15.10 5.17
C HIS A 33 14.17 16.20 4.86
N MET A 34 12.98 15.86 4.37
CA MET A 34 11.90 16.83 4.19
C MET A 34 11.33 17.35 5.52
N VAL A 35 10.58 18.45 5.45
CA VAL A 35 9.87 19.04 6.59
C VAL A 35 8.38 19.02 6.32
N LEU A 36 7.60 18.57 7.32
CA LEU A 36 6.14 18.67 7.30
C LEU A 36 5.67 19.83 8.18
N GLN A 37 4.63 20.52 7.73
CA GLN A 37 4.05 21.66 8.43
C GLN A 37 3.41 21.24 9.76
N ARG A 38 3.66 22.00 10.82
CA ARG A 38 3.03 21.82 12.15
C ARG A 38 1.76 22.64 12.30
N GLU A 39 0.98 22.32 13.34
CA GLU A 39 -0.23 23.07 13.78
C GLU A 39 -1.39 23.17 12.76
N LEU A 40 -1.21 22.67 11.53
CA LEU A 40 -2.26 22.53 10.51
C LEU A 40 -2.35 21.10 10.00
N ALA A 41 -3.50 20.74 9.44
CA ALA A 41 -3.68 19.43 8.82
C ALA A 41 -2.71 19.26 7.64
N VAL A 42 -2.02 18.12 7.58
CA VAL A 42 -0.99 17.86 6.56
C VAL A 42 -1.52 16.86 5.54
N PRO A 43 -1.70 17.26 4.28
CA PRO A 43 -2.06 16.32 3.24
C PRO A 43 -0.85 15.46 2.87
N ILE A 44 -1.05 14.14 2.81
CA ILE A 44 -0.07 13.19 2.24
C ILE A 44 -0.73 12.52 1.04
N TRP A 45 -0.04 12.43 -0.08
CA TRP A 45 -0.62 11.96 -1.33
C TRP A 45 0.40 11.24 -2.22
N GLY A 46 -0.11 10.52 -3.20
CA GLY A 46 0.71 9.79 -4.15
C GLY A 46 -0.10 9.01 -5.17
N LYS A 47 0.54 7.98 -5.72
CA LYS A 47 -0.03 7.00 -6.64
C LYS A 47 0.04 5.59 -6.06
N SER A 48 -0.88 4.74 -6.48
CA SER A 48 -0.92 3.30 -6.23
C SER A 48 -1.77 2.66 -7.33
N LYS A 49 -1.90 1.33 -7.33
CA LYS A 49 -2.87 0.65 -8.19
C LYS A 49 -4.29 1.11 -7.81
N ALA A 50 -5.12 1.36 -8.82
CA ALA A 50 -6.50 1.83 -8.62
C ALA A 50 -7.27 0.89 -7.68
N GLY A 51 -7.98 1.47 -6.72
CA GLY A 51 -8.74 0.72 -5.72
C GLY A 51 -7.91 0.07 -4.61
N MET A 52 -6.57 0.24 -4.56
CA MET A 52 -5.78 -0.28 -3.46
C MET A 52 -5.96 0.55 -2.18
N MET A 53 -5.97 -0.13 -1.04
CA MET A 53 -5.90 0.52 0.26
C MET A 53 -4.49 1.06 0.49
N VAL A 54 -4.40 2.30 0.94
CA VAL A 54 -3.17 2.97 1.34
C VAL A 54 -3.29 3.33 2.81
N THR A 55 -2.26 3.00 3.59
CA THR A 55 -2.14 3.35 5.00
C THR A 55 -0.90 4.21 5.15
N VAL A 56 -1.04 5.37 5.79
CA VAL A 56 0.08 6.25 6.16
C VAL A 56 0.19 6.25 7.68
N GLN A 57 1.39 6.00 8.20
CA GLN A 57 1.67 6.02 9.63
C GLN A 57 2.76 7.04 9.92
N PHE A 58 2.44 8.07 10.70
CA PHE A 58 3.40 9.11 11.02
C PHE A 58 3.09 9.77 12.35
N ALA A 59 4.13 10.02 13.16
CA ALA A 59 4.00 10.68 14.46
C ALA A 59 2.89 10.10 15.37
N GLY A 60 2.74 8.77 15.37
CA GLY A 60 1.72 8.05 16.15
C GLY A 60 0.30 8.09 15.56
N GLN A 61 0.11 8.71 14.39
CA GLN A 61 -1.15 8.72 13.67
C GLN A 61 -1.18 7.59 12.64
N THR A 62 -2.38 7.04 12.39
CA THR A 62 -2.64 6.13 11.28
C THR A 62 -3.81 6.68 10.45
N ALA A 63 -3.56 6.98 9.18
CA ALA A 63 -4.59 7.43 8.25
C ALA A 63 -4.71 6.44 7.09
N LYS A 64 -5.95 6.14 6.68
CA LYS A 64 -6.22 5.17 5.62
C LYS A 64 -7.06 5.82 4.52
N THR A 65 -6.79 5.43 3.28
CA THR A 65 -7.60 5.83 2.12
C THR A 65 -7.56 4.73 1.07
N LYS A 66 -8.36 4.88 0.03
CA LYS A 66 -8.36 4.00 -1.15
C LYS A 66 -7.92 4.82 -2.35
N ALA A 67 -7.02 4.30 -3.17
CA ALA A 67 -6.64 4.93 -4.42
C ALA A 67 -7.84 5.02 -5.37
N ASP A 68 -8.00 6.18 -6.01
CA ASP A 68 -9.06 6.45 -6.97
C ASP A 68 -8.91 5.58 -8.24
N ARG A 69 -9.86 5.71 -9.17
CA ARG A 69 -9.83 4.97 -10.45
C ARG A 69 -8.60 5.30 -11.32
N LYS A 70 -7.95 6.44 -11.07
CA LYS A 70 -6.71 6.89 -11.74
C LYS A 70 -5.46 6.53 -10.92
N GLY A 71 -5.61 5.77 -9.84
CA GLY A 71 -4.52 5.37 -8.93
C GLY A 71 -4.05 6.47 -7.99
N ARG A 72 -4.68 7.64 -7.94
CA ARG A 72 -4.29 8.74 -7.05
C ARG A 72 -4.90 8.52 -5.67
N TRP A 73 -4.15 8.85 -4.63
CA TRP A 73 -4.64 8.78 -3.26
C TRP A 73 -4.20 10.01 -2.46
N LYS A 74 -4.98 10.35 -1.44
CA LYS A 74 -4.68 11.42 -0.49
C LYS A 74 -5.27 11.05 0.89
N VAL A 75 -4.51 11.34 1.94
CA VAL A 75 -4.94 11.34 3.34
C VAL A 75 -4.61 12.68 3.97
N TRP A 76 -5.25 12.96 5.10
CA TRP A 76 -4.92 14.10 5.94
C TRP A 76 -4.43 13.60 7.29
N LEU A 77 -3.22 13.97 7.66
CA LEU A 77 -2.76 13.86 9.03
C LEU A 77 -3.32 15.04 9.84
N LYS A 78 -3.70 14.79 11.08
CA LYS A 78 -4.06 15.85 12.02
C LYS A 78 -2.83 16.74 12.27
N PRO A 79 -3.04 17.99 12.72
CA PRO A 79 -1.97 18.89 13.14
C PRO A 79 -0.83 18.18 13.89
N LEU A 80 0.37 18.32 13.37
CA LEU A 80 1.56 17.73 13.95
C LEU A 80 2.07 18.61 15.09
N LYS A 81 2.48 17.97 16.19
CA LYS A 81 3.24 18.64 17.25
C LYS A 81 4.67 18.90 16.77
N THR A 82 5.28 19.95 17.29
CA THR A 82 6.69 20.24 17.06
C THR A 82 7.57 19.06 17.48
N ASN A 83 8.60 18.75 16.69
CA ASN A 83 9.64 17.78 17.04
C ASN A 83 10.99 18.27 16.53
N ARG A 84 12.06 18.03 17.30
CA ARG A 84 13.43 18.42 16.95
C ARG A 84 14.21 17.28 16.28
N THR A 85 13.65 16.07 16.29
CA THR A 85 14.21 14.89 15.62
C THR A 85 13.40 14.51 14.39
N GLY A 86 14.08 14.14 13.30
CA GLY A 86 13.44 13.57 12.11
C GLY A 86 12.75 12.24 12.43
N ARG A 87 11.75 11.87 11.62
CA ARG A 87 11.01 10.60 11.70
C ARG A 87 10.72 10.09 10.30
N GLU A 88 10.64 8.77 10.16
CA GLU A 88 10.22 8.11 8.93
C GLU A 88 8.71 8.26 8.72
N LEU A 89 8.32 8.37 7.45
CA LEU A 89 6.94 8.48 6.96
C LEU A 89 6.56 7.24 6.14
#